data_AF-A0A9W6XZG8-F1
#
_entry.id   AF-A0A9W6XZG8-F1
#
_cell.length_a   1.000
_cell.length_b   1.000
_cell.length_c   1.000
_cell.angle_alpha   90.00
_cell.angle_beta   90.00
_cell.angle_gamma   90.00
#
_symmetry.space_group_name_H-M   'P 1'
#
loop_
_entity.id
_entity.type
_entity.pdbx_description
1 polymer ?
#
loop_
_entity_poly.entity_id
_entity_poly.type
_entity_poly.pdbx_seq_one_letter_code
_entity_poly.pdbx_strand_id
1 'polypeptide(L)'
;MGAPAGFKLNKPLASILGNGILLWLNLWSFVFDELSALGSSGKFGQMLMAVCGNMGTTLQLTLLADLVSLSTWHSRWVYLYFAKLNRLQFGLFSSLSKLFLGKKINVLRHRVDSCEYDVGQLLLGTLLFTILVFLVTTNLVFFVFFAGVRGSIVGISLALWVPVVALRSLPLASLLYRVWNPRFFIVGMQLQTHGDPAEDAIVIESVGLGRQSRNVDAQHRQMLRQAHVSWVNGSGFKAENPNFELIPVVSGFPAQFTR
;
A
#
# COMPACT_ATOMS: atom_id res chain seq x y z
N MET A 1 -3.52 40.52 -1.60
CA MET A 1 -2.73 39.29 -1.34
C MET A 1 -1.48 39.35 -2.22
N GLY A 2 -0.33 39.68 -1.62
CA GLY A 2 0.95 39.80 -2.34
C GLY A 2 1.45 38.44 -2.83
N ALA A 3 2.03 38.41 -4.03
CA ALA A 3 2.49 37.18 -4.66
C ALA A 3 3.66 36.55 -3.87
N PRO A 4 3.56 35.30 -3.38
CA PRO A 4 4.56 34.72 -2.47
C PRO A 4 5.86 34.27 -3.16
N ALA A 5 6.09 34.61 -4.44
CA ALA A 5 7.23 34.08 -5.20
C ALA A 5 7.87 35.06 -6.20
N GLY A 6 7.55 36.37 -6.17
CA GLY A 6 8.22 37.37 -7.02
C GLY A 6 8.00 37.25 -8.54
N PHE A 7 7.33 36.21 -9.03
CA PHE A 7 6.96 36.08 -10.44
C PHE A 7 5.91 37.13 -10.81
N LYS A 8 6.21 37.99 -11.79
CA LYS A 8 5.28 38.98 -12.36
C LYS A 8 4.25 38.27 -13.24
N LEU A 9 3.36 37.53 -12.59
CA LEU A 9 2.24 36.81 -13.19
C LEU A 9 1.24 37.79 -13.82
N ASN A 10 0.52 37.33 -14.84
CA ASN A 10 -0.54 38.10 -15.45
C ASN A 10 -1.68 38.31 -14.42
N LYS A 11 -1.71 39.50 -13.79
CA LYS A 11 -2.61 39.83 -12.67
C LYS A 11 -4.09 39.55 -12.97
N PRO A 12 -4.69 40.01 -14.09
CA PRO A 12 -6.09 39.73 -14.37
C PRO A 12 -6.36 38.23 -14.57
N LEU A 13 -5.46 37.52 -15.25
CA LEU A 13 -5.59 36.06 -15.44
C LEU A 13 -5.53 35.30 -14.12
N ALA A 14 -4.54 35.61 -13.27
CA ALA A 14 -4.39 34.99 -11.96
C ALA A 14 -5.60 35.27 -11.06
N SER A 15 -6.17 36.48 -11.15
CA SER A 15 -7.40 36.85 -10.42
C SER A 15 -8.60 36.04 -10.89
N ILE A 16 -8.82 35.88 -12.20
CA ILE A 16 -9.92 35.10 -12.75
C ILE A 16 -9.80 33.61 -12.36
N LEU A 17 -8.60 33.03 -12.52
CA LEU A 17 -8.33 31.65 -12.12
C LEU A 17 -8.51 31.45 -10.61
N GLY A 18 -7.99 32.36 -9.80
CA GLY A 18 -8.14 32.35 -8.35
C GLY A 18 -9.60 32.42 -7.93
N ASN A 19 -10.37 33.36 -8.48
CA ASN A 19 -11.80 33.49 -8.20
C ASN A 19 -12.60 32.26 -8.64
N GLY A 20 -12.26 31.67 -9.80
CA GLY A 20 -12.88 30.42 -10.26
C GLY A 20 -12.60 29.24 -9.32
N ILE A 21 -11.37 29.11 -8.84
CA ILE A 21 -11.00 28.10 -7.83
C ILE A 21 -11.75 28.36 -6.52
N LEU A 22 -11.80 29.60 -6.05
CA LEU A 22 -12.49 29.95 -4.80
C LEU A 22 -13.99 29.65 -4.90
N LEU A 23 -14.62 29.97 -6.04
CA LEU A 23 -16.01 29.61 -6.28
C LEU A 23 -16.21 28.09 -6.23
N TRP A 24 -15.31 27.33 -6.86
CA TRP A 24 -15.36 25.87 -6.82
C TRP A 24 -15.21 25.33 -5.39
N LEU A 25 -14.27 25.87 -4.62
CA LEU A 25 -14.06 25.47 -3.22
C LEU A 25 -15.27 25.83 -2.34
N ASN A 26 -15.88 27.00 -2.54
CA ASN A 26 -17.08 27.42 -1.81
C ASN A 26 -18.31 26.57 -2.17
N LEU A 27 -18.43 26.15 -3.42
CA LEU A 27 -19.48 25.21 -3.82
C LEU A 27 -19.31 23.87 -3.09
N TRP A 28 -18.07 23.38 -3.01
CA TRP A 28 -17.79 22.13 -2.30
C TRP A 28 -17.93 22.25 -0.80
N SER A 29 -17.58 23.39 -0.19
CA SER A 29 -17.82 23.61 1.24
C SER A 29 -19.32 23.56 1.54
N PHE A 30 -20.15 24.19 0.71
CA PHE A 30 -21.60 24.08 0.83
C PHE A 30 -22.10 22.63 0.74
N VAL A 31 -21.59 21.85 -0.23
CA VAL A 31 -21.93 20.42 -0.35
C VAL A 31 -21.48 19.61 0.89
N PHE A 32 -20.30 19.91 1.45
CA PHE A 32 -19.82 19.25 2.66
C PHE A 32 -20.64 19.63 3.90
N ASP A 33 -21.03 20.89 4.01
CA ASP A 33 -21.85 21.38 5.12
C ASP A 33 -23.22 20.68 5.11
N GLU A 34 -23.86 20.60 3.94
CA GLU A 34 -25.12 19.86 3.77
C GLU A 34 -24.97 18.35 4.05
N LEU A 35 -23.89 17.72 3.57
CA LEU A 35 -23.61 16.30 3.84
C LEU A 35 -23.35 16.05 5.33
N SER A 36 -22.64 16.96 6.00
CA SER A 36 -22.35 16.88 7.43
C SER A 36 -23.59 17.14 8.29
N ALA A 37 -24.47 18.03 7.84
CA ALA A 37 -25.77 18.27 8.46
C ALA A 37 -26.65 17.03 8.35
N LEU A 38 -26.72 16.38 7.18
CA LEU A 38 -27.44 15.12 7.02
C LEU A 38 -26.85 14.00 7.90
N GLY A 39 -25.52 13.95 8.02
CA GLY A 39 -24.82 13.00 8.88
C GLY A 39 -25.03 13.24 10.38
N SER A 40 -25.16 14.49 10.82
CA SER A 40 -25.29 14.86 12.24
C SER A 40 -26.74 15.02 12.71
N SER A 41 -27.67 15.35 11.81
CA SER A 41 -29.04 15.77 12.13
C SER A 41 -30.04 14.64 12.37
N GLY A 42 -29.60 13.39 12.56
CA GLY A 42 -30.55 12.32 12.83
C GLY A 42 -29.91 11.02 13.30
N LYS A 43 -30.75 10.19 13.93
CA LYS A 43 -30.47 8.81 14.38
C LYS A 43 -29.60 7.99 13.41
N PHE A 44 -29.62 8.32 12.12
CA PHE A 44 -28.78 7.76 11.07
C PHE A 44 -27.26 7.89 11.31
N GLY A 45 -26.76 9.07 11.69
CA GLY A 45 -25.32 9.25 11.95
C GLY A 45 -24.83 8.48 13.17
N GLN A 46 -25.62 8.50 14.24
CA GLN A 46 -25.35 7.72 15.45
C GLN A 46 -25.39 6.22 15.16
N MET A 47 -26.35 5.76 14.35
CA MET A 47 -26.44 4.37 13.90
C MET A 47 -25.20 3.97 13.08
N LEU A 48 -24.76 4.81 12.13
CA LEU A 48 -23.56 4.57 11.34
C LEU A 48 -22.30 4.48 12.21
N MET A 49 -22.12 5.40 13.16
CA MET A 49 -20.99 5.38 14.09
C MET A 49 -21.02 4.15 15.00
N ALA A 50 -22.19 3.75 15.49
CA ALA A 50 -22.35 2.55 16.30
C ALA A 50 -22.05 1.26 15.51
N VAL A 51 -22.54 1.17 14.27
CA VAL A 51 -22.25 0.04 13.37
C VAL A 51 -20.76 -0.01 13.04
N CYS A 52 -20.14 1.12 12.68
CA CYS A 52 -18.70 1.21 12.43
C CYS A 52 -17.87 0.80 13.65
N GLY A 53 -18.26 1.25 14.85
CA GLY A 53 -17.55 0.95 16.10
C GLY A 53 -17.52 -0.54 16.43
N ASN A 54 -18.57 -1.28 16.05
CA ASN A 54 -18.68 -2.73 16.26
C ASN A 54 -18.01 -3.57 15.16
N MET A 55 -17.51 -2.95 14.09
CA MET A 55 -16.84 -3.65 12.99
C MET A 55 -15.35 -3.89 13.28
N GLY A 56 -14.76 -4.89 12.61
CA GLY A 56 -13.33 -5.18 12.72
C GLY A 56 -12.45 -3.99 12.29
N THR A 57 -11.27 -3.87 12.92
CA THR A 57 -10.33 -2.75 12.71
C THR A 57 -9.91 -2.58 11.25
N THR A 58 -9.75 -3.68 10.51
CA THR A 58 -9.42 -3.63 9.07
C THR A 58 -10.53 -3.00 8.25
N LEU A 59 -11.79 -3.24 8.61
CA LEU A 59 -12.95 -2.69 7.92
C LEU A 59 -13.10 -1.20 8.23
N GLN A 60 -12.89 -0.81 9.50
CA GLN A 60 -12.86 0.60 9.90
C GLN A 60 -11.78 1.38 9.13
N LEU A 61 -10.58 0.82 9.00
CA LEU A 61 -9.48 1.42 8.23
C LEU A 61 -9.81 1.56 6.75
N THR A 62 -10.45 0.57 6.12
CA THR A 62 -10.86 0.66 4.71
C THR A 62 -11.95 1.70 4.50
N LEU A 63 -12.95 1.76 5.40
CA LEU A 63 -14.00 2.79 5.33
C LEU A 63 -13.44 4.20 5.49
N LEU A 64 -12.45 4.37 6.38
CA LEU A 64 -11.76 5.65 6.53
C LEU A 64 -11.01 6.05 5.25
N ALA A 65 -10.32 5.11 4.62
CA ALA A 65 -9.64 5.36 3.34
C ALA A 65 -10.64 5.72 2.22
N ASP A 66 -11.80 5.06 2.16
CA ASP A 66 -12.88 5.36 1.22
C ASP A 66 -13.48 6.75 1.47
N LEU A 67 -13.69 7.13 2.74
CA LEU A 67 -14.17 8.46 3.11
C LEU A 67 -13.18 9.56 2.71
N VAL A 68 -11.88 9.34 2.92
CA VAL A 68 -10.82 10.26 2.46
C VAL A 68 -10.82 10.35 0.92
N SER A 69 -11.02 9.23 0.23
CA SER A 69 -11.11 9.20 -1.24
C SER A 69 -12.32 9.99 -1.76
N LEU A 70 -13.48 9.83 -1.13
CA LEU A 70 -14.71 10.55 -1.45
C LEU A 70 -14.57 12.04 -1.17
N SER A 71 -14.05 12.39 0.01
CA SER A 71 -13.83 13.79 0.39
C SER A 71 -12.86 14.48 -0.57
N THR A 72 -11.83 13.78 -1.04
CA THR A 72 -10.81 14.36 -1.93
C THR A 72 -11.19 14.36 -3.42
N TRP A 73 -12.42 13.99 -3.75
CA TRP A 73 -12.94 13.98 -5.12
C TRP A 73 -12.88 15.36 -5.77
N HIS A 74 -13.26 16.41 -5.02
CA HIS A 74 -13.24 17.79 -5.51
C HIS A 74 -11.83 18.24 -5.97
N SER A 75 -10.80 17.86 -5.23
CA SER A 75 -9.40 18.14 -5.55
C SER A 75 -8.95 17.42 -6.84
N ARG A 76 -9.42 16.18 -7.06
CA ARG A 76 -9.13 15.42 -8.28
C ARG A 76 -9.66 16.12 -9.53
N TRP A 77 -10.85 16.71 -9.49
CA TRP A 77 -11.39 17.47 -10.62
C TRP A 77 -10.57 18.70 -10.97
N VAL A 78 -10.16 19.47 -9.96
CA VAL A 78 -9.30 20.64 -10.15
C VAL A 78 -7.96 20.25 -10.74
N TYR A 79 -7.34 19.18 -10.23
CA TYR A 79 -6.10 18.64 -10.79
C TYR A 79 -6.26 18.24 -12.27
N LEU A 80 -7.32 17.50 -12.60
CA LEU A 80 -7.58 17.07 -13.99
C LEU A 80 -7.83 18.26 -14.92
N TYR A 81 -8.51 19.30 -14.43
CA TYR A 81 -8.71 20.54 -15.17
C TYR A 81 -7.36 21.19 -15.52
N PHE A 82 -6.48 21.40 -14.53
CA PHE A 82 -5.17 21.98 -14.76
C PHE A 82 -4.25 21.09 -15.60
N ALA A 83 -4.33 19.76 -15.45
CA ALA A 83 -3.57 18.83 -16.27
C ALA A 83 -3.96 18.92 -17.76
N LYS A 84 -5.26 18.97 -18.06
CA LYS A 84 -5.77 19.15 -19.42
C LYS A 84 -5.38 20.52 -19.99
N LEU A 85 -5.50 21.57 -19.18
CA LEU A 85 -5.16 22.93 -19.57
C LEU A 85 -3.66 23.05 -19.92
N ASN A 86 -2.77 22.53 -19.07
CA ASN A 86 -1.34 22.53 -19.35
C ASN A 86 -1.01 21.72 -20.61
N ARG A 87 -1.62 20.54 -20.80
CA ARG A 87 -1.42 19.74 -22.03
C ARG A 87 -1.78 20.52 -23.29
N LEU A 88 -2.91 21.23 -23.29
CA LEU A 88 -3.32 22.09 -24.40
C LEU A 88 -2.33 23.22 -24.63
N GLN A 89 -1.88 23.88 -23.56
CA GLN A 89 -0.94 25.00 -23.65
C GLN A 89 0.44 24.58 -24.17
N PHE A 90 0.99 23.46 -23.72
CA PHE A 90 2.23 22.92 -24.27
C PHE A 90 2.09 22.49 -25.74
N GLY A 91 0.92 21.98 -26.14
CA GLY A 91 0.60 21.71 -27.54
C GLY A 91 0.63 22.97 -28.40
N LEU A 92 -0.02 24.04 -27.94
CA LEU A 92 0.02 25.35 -28.59
C LEU A 92 1.45 25.91 -28.65
N PHE A 93 2.22 25.80 -27.57
CA PHE A 93 3.59 26.28 -27.50
C PHE A 93 4.48 25.55 -28.51
N SER A 94 4.32 24.23 -28.62
CA SER A 94 5.03 23.42 -29.61
C SER A 94 4.61 23.76 -31.04
N SER A 95 3.34 24.11 -31.28
CA SER A 95 2.86 24.54 -32.59
C SER A 95 3.45 25.90 -32.99
N LEU A 96 3.42 26.88 -32.09
CA LEU A 96 3.98 28.21 -32.31
C LEU A 96 5.50 28.18 -32.48
N SER A 97 6.20 27.34 -31.72
CA SER A 97 7.64 27.16 -31.89
C SER A 97 7.98 26.72 -33.32
N LYS A 98 7.18 25.84 -33.92
CA LYS A 98 7.36 25.42 -35.32
C LYS A 98 7.03 26.54 -36.31
N LEU A 99 6.04 27.38 -36.01
CA LEU A 99 5.71 28.56 -36.81
C LEU A 99 6.93 29.50 -36.95
N PHE A 100 7.68 29.76 -35.87
CA PHE A 100 8.90 30.58 -35.93
C PHE A 100 10.02 29.95 -36.75
N LEU A 101 10.09 28.62 -36.76
CA LEU A 101 11.08 27.89 -37.56
C LEU A 101 10.69 27.78 -39.04
N GLY A 102 9.58 28.38 -39.48
CA GLY A 102 9.09 28.24 -40.86
C GLY A 102 8.55 26.85 -41.18
N LYS A 103 8.23 26.05 -40.15
CA LYS A 103 7.87 24.63 -40.28
C LYS A 103 6.38 24.41 -40.02
N LYS A 104 5.68 23.81 -40.98
CA LYS A 104 4.26 23.45 -40.89
C LYS A 104 4.10 21.94 -40.87
N ILE A 105 3.36 21.40 -39.89
CA ILE A 105 2.98 19.98 -39.90
C ILE A 105 1.83 19.82 -40.90
N ASN A 106 2.07 19.01 -41.93
CA ASN A 106 1.05 18.61 -42.88
C ASN A 106 0.37 17.32 -42.39
N VAL A 107 -0.81 17.45 -41.80
CA VAL A 107 -1.58 16.32 -41.23
C VAL A 107 -1.96 15.31 -42.31
N LEU A 108 -2.21 15.75 -43.55
CA LEU A 108 -2.64 14.88 -44.65
C LEU A 108 -1.53 13.94 -45.14
N ARG A 109 -0.26 14.33 -44.99
CA ARG A 109 0.91 13.54 -45.43
C ARG A 109 1.86 13.17 -44.29
N HIS A 110 1.46 13.41 -43.04
CA HIS A 110 2.26 13.15 -41.83
C HIS A 110 3.74 13.62 -41.92
N ARG A 111 3.99 14.77 -42.57
CA ARG A 111 5.35 15.33 -42.77
C ARG A 111 5.43 16.79 -42.36
N VAL A 112 6.63 17.29 -42.10
CA VAL A 112 6.88 18.70 -41.79
C VAL A 112 7.37 19.40 -43.06
N ASP A 113 6.54 20.29 -43.61
CA ASP A 113 6.86 21.07 -44.81
C ASP A 113 7.41 22.45 -44.38
N SER A 114 8.43 22.95 -45.09
CA SER A 114 8.90 24.34 -44.95
C SER A 114 7.94 25.27 -45.68
N CYS A 115 7.43 26.29 -44.99
CA CYS A 115 6.59 27.32 -45.57
C CYS A 115 7.24 28.69 -45.36
N GLU A 116 7.22 29.51 -46.40
CA GLU A 116 7.57 30.92 -46.28
C GLU A 116 6.40 31.66 -45.62
N TYR A 117 6.66 32.27 -44.46
CA TYR A 117 5.68 33.08 -43.74
C TYR A 117 5.97 34.55 -43.98
N ASP A 118 4.92 35.32 -44.24
CA ASP A 118 5.02 36.77 -44.33
C ASP A 118 5.40 37.39 -42.97
N VAL A 119 6.05 38.55 -43.00
CA VAL A 119 6.55 39.26 -41.82
C VAL A 119 5.40 39.57 -40.84
N GLY A 120 4.21 39.91 -41.35
CA GLY A 120 3.03 40.16 -40.53
C GLY A 120 2.57 38.93 -39.75
N GLN A 121 2.63 37.74 -40.36
CA GLN A 121 2.27 36.49 -39.71
C GLN A 121 3.27 36.10 -38.62
N LEU A 122 4.56 36.36 -38.86
CA LEU A 122 5.61 36.10 -37.88
C LEU A 122 5.50 37.04 -36.66
N LEU A 123 5.14 38.31 -36.89
CA LEU A 123 4.88 39.28 -35.83
C LEU A 123 3.68 38.88 -34.96
N LEU A 124 2.56 38.47 -35.59
CA LEU A 124 1.40 37.95 -34.86
C LEU A 124 1.74 36.69 -34.05
N GLY A 125 2.51 35.79 -34.64
CA GLY A 125 3.04 34.60 -33.95
C GLY A 125 3.85 34.97 -32.72
N THR A 126 4.72 35.99 -32.83
CA THR A 126 5.57 36.50 -31.73
C THR A 126 4.72 37.07 -30.59
N LEU A 127 3.70 37.86 -30.92
CA LEU A 127 2.75 38.38 -29.94
C LEU A 127 2.02 37.24 -29.22
N LEU A 128 1.46 36.29 -29.96
CA LEU A 128 0.73 35.16 -29.37
C LEU A 128 1.66 34.27 -28.54
N PHE A 129 2.92 34.11 -28.94
CA PHE A 129 3.93 33.38 -28.18
C PHE A 129 4.22 34.04 -26.85
N THR A 130 4.42 35.37 -26.82
CA THR A 130 4.65 36.09 -25.56
C THR A 130 3.48 35.95 -24.60
N ILE A 131 2.24 36.07 -25.09
CA ILE A 131 1.02 35.85 -24.29
C ILE A 131 0.97 34.40 -23.77
N LEU A 132 1.26 33.43 -24.63
CA LEU A 132 1.22 32.02 -24.28
C LEU A 132 2.28 31.66 -23.23
N VAL A 133 3.48 32.25 -23.30
CA VAL A 133 4.52 32.05 -22.27
C VAL A 133 4.05 32.56 -20.91
N PHE A 134 3.43 33.75 -20.84
CA PHE A 134 2.85 34.25 -19.59
C PHE A 134 1.68 33.39 -19.09
N LEU A 135 0.85 32.91 -20.01
CA LEU A 135 -0.29 32.03 -19.71
C LEU A 135 0.19 30.68 -19.14
N VAL A 136 1.15 30.02 -19.82
CA VAL A 136 1.75 28.74 -19.41
C VAL A 136 2.38 28.88 -18.04
N THR A 137 3.23 29.90 -17.85
CA THR A 137 3.93 30.12 -16.58
C THR A 137 2.94 30.26 -15.42
N THR A 138 1.83 31.00 -15.64
CA THR A 138 0.81 31.18 -14.61
C THR A 138 0.06 29.88 -14.29
N ASN A 139 -0.32 29.11 -15.31
CA ASN A 139 -1.04 27.84 -15.11
C ASN A 139 -0.15 26.73 -14.55
N LEU A 140 1.16 26.77 -14.83
CA LEU A 140 2.13 25.84 -14.29
C LEU A 140 2.22 25.96 -12.77
N VAL A 141 2.25 27.18 -12.23
CA VAL A 141 2.28 27.42 -10.76
C VAL A 141 1.05 26.81 -10.09
N PHE A 142 -0.15 27.06 -10.63
CA PHE A 142 -1.37 26.45 -10.09
C PHE A 142 -1.36 24.93 -10.20
N PHE A 143 -0.90 24.39 -11.33
CA PHE A 143 -0.79 22.95 -11.51
C PHE A 143 0.15 22.29 -10.51
N VAL A 144 1.34 22.85 -10.28
CA VAL A 144 2.30 22.32 -9.30
C VAL A 144 1.70 22.33 -7.89
N PHE A 145 1.02 23.41 -7.51
CA PHE A 145 0.35 23.50 -6.21
C PHE A 145 -0.71 22.40 -6.03
N PHE A 146 -1.64 22.24 -6.98
CA PHE A 146 -2.68 21.21 -6.90
C PHE A 146 -2.14 19.79 -7.05
N ALA A 147 -1.07 19.60 -7.82
CA ALA A 147 -0.36 18.33 -7.89
C ALA A 147 0.27 17.97 -6.55
N GLY A 148 0.86 18.94 -5.83
CA GLY A 148 1.38 18.76 -4.48
C GLY A 148 0.29 18.38 -3.47
N VAL A 149 -0.84 19.08 -3.48
CA VAL A 149 -2.01 18.75 -2.65
C VAL A 149 -2.52 17.34 -2.96
N ARG A 150 -2.59 16.94 -4.24
CA ARG A 150 -3.01 15.59 -4.59
C ARG A 150 -1.98 14.54 -4.17
N GLY A 151 -0.70 14.85 -4.30
CA GLY A 151 0.40 14.00 -3.85
C GLY A 151 0.34 13.72 -2.35
N SER A 152 0.07 14.75 -1.53
CA SER A 152 -0.08 14.56 -0.08
C SER A 152 -1.29 13.70 0.27
N ILE A 153 -2.43 13.90 -0.40
CA ILE A 153 -3.63 13.07 -0.23
C ILE A 153 -3.33 11.59 -0.55
N VAL A 154 -2.70 11.33 -1.69
CA VAL A 154 -2.33 9.95 -2.09
C VAL A 154 -1.35 9.35 -1.08
N GLY A 155 -0.41 10.15 -0.56
CA GLY A 155 0.49 9.73 0.51
C GLY A 155 -0.25 9.30 1.78
N ILE A 156 -1.26 10.05 2.21
CA ILE A 156 -2.11 9.71 3.36
C ILE A 156 -2.90 8.43 3.09
N SER A 157 -3.52 8.30 1.91
CA SER A 157 -4.25 7.08 1.53
C SER A 157 -3.34 5.85 1.52
N LEU A 158 -2.11 5.98 1.02
CA LEU A 158 -1.12 4.91 1.04
C LEU A 158 -0.75 4.54 2.48
N ALA A 159 -0.53 5.54 3.33
CA ALA A 159 -0.21 5.32 4.74
C ALA A 159 -1.32 4.60 5.50
N LEU A 160 -2.59 4.85 5.17
CA LEU A 160 -3.74 4.11 5.71
C LEU A 160 -3.82 2.67 5.20
N TRP A 161 -3.38 2.42 3.96
CA TRP A 161 -3.47 1.10 3.33
C TRP A 161 -2.38 0.13 3.81
N VAL A 162 -1.18 0.63 4.12
CA VAL A 162 -0.03 -0.18 4.59
C VAL A 162 -0.37 -1.04 5.82
N PRO A 163 -0.96 -0.49 6.92
CA PRO A 163 -1.38 -1.28 8.07
C PRO A 163 -2.39 -2.37 7.72
N VAL A 164 -3.35 -2.09 6.82
CA VAL A 164 -4.35 -3.07 6.40
C VAL A 164 -3.68 -4.27 5.72
N VAL A 165 -2.71 -4.01 4.84
CA VAL A 165 -1.93 -5.07 4.18
C VAL A 165 -1.05 -5.82 5.18
N ALA A 166 -0.42 -5.13 6.12
CA ALA A 166 0.39 -5.74 7.17
C ALA A 166 -0.45 -6.66 8.07
N LEU A 167 -1.61 -6.20 8.53
CA LEU A 167 -2.55 -6.97 9.35
C LEU A 167 -3.08 -8.20 8.60
N ARG A 168 -3.29 -8.10 7.28
CA ARG A 168 -3.76 -9.22 6.45
C ARG A 168 -2.67 -10.25 6.14
N SER A 169 -1.44 -9.80 5.93
CA SER A 169 -0.31 -10.68 5.55
C SER A 169 0.30 -11.41 6.73
N LEU A 170 0.26 -10.82 7.93
CA LEU A 170 0.73 -11.47 9.15
C LEU A 170 -0.39 -12.36 9.71
N PRO A 171 -0.16 -13.66 9.97
CA PRO A 171 -1.13 -14.50 10.63
C PRO A 171 -1.14 -14.19 12.14
N LEU A 172 -1.53 -12.96 12.50
CA LEU A 172 -1.49 -12.41 13.85
C LEU A 172 -2.28 -13.27 14.84
N ALA A 173 -3.41 -13.83 14.39
CA ALA A 173 -4.20 -14.76 15.19
C ALA A 173 -3.38 -16.00 15.60
N SER A 174 -2.59 -16.56 14.68
CA SER A 174 -1.73 -17.71 14.98
C SER A 174 -0.54 -17.35 15.87
N LEU A 175 0.02 -16.15 15.73
CA LEU A 175 1.10 -15.65 16.60
C LEU A 175 0.60 -15.39 18.02
N LEU A 176 -0.51 -14.68 18.17
CA LEU A 176 -1.15 -14.40 19.46
C LEU A 176 -1.56 -15.70 20.17
N TYR A 177 -2.19 -16.62 19.44
CA TYR A 177 -2.58 -17.91 20.01
C TYR A 177 -1.38 -18.75 20.46
N ARG A 178 -0.26 -18.66 19.74
CA ARG A 178 0.98 -19.37 20.12
C ARG A 178 1.68 -18.76 21.33
N VAL A 179 1.63 -17.43 21.48
CA VAL A 179 2.12 -16.74 22.68
C VAL A 179 1.27 -17.10 23.90
N TRP A 180 -0.05 -17.17 23.72
CA TRP A 180 -0.98 -17.50 24.81
C TRP A 180 -0.93 -18.97 25.22
N ASN A 181 -0.88 -19.88 24.25
CA ASN A 181 -0.85 -21.34 24.46
C ASN A 181 0.27 -21.99 23.65
N PRO A 182 1.53 -21.91 24.12
CA PRO A 182 2.67 -22.52 23.41
C PRO A 182 2.52 -24.05 23.30
N ARG A 183 1.80 -24.69 24.23
CA ARG A 183 1.58 -26.13 24.27
C ARG A 183 0.75 -26.69 23.11
N PHE A 184 0.02 -25.85 22.38
CA PHE A 184 -0.84 -26.30 21.27
C PHE A 184 -0.06 -26.57 19.97
N PHE A 185 1.14 -25.98 19.82
CA PHE A 185 2.00 -26.16 18.64
C PHE A 185 3.07 -27.22 18.90
N ILE A 186 2.60 -28.47 19.07
CA ILE A 186 3.44 -29.66 19.21
C ILE A 186 4.00 -30.00 17.83
N VAL A 187 5.33 -29.94 17.67
CA VAL A 187 6.00 -30.33 16.41
C VAL A 187 6.43 -31.80 16.42
N GLY A 188 6.59 -32.38 17.61
CA GLY A 188 6.83 -33.81 17.74
C GLY A 188 6.62 -34.27 19.18
N MET A 189 6.54 -35.58 19.37
CA MET A 189 6.62 -36.20 20.69
C MET A 189 8.02 -36.77 20.90
N GLN A 190 8.56 -36.58 22.10
CA GLN A 190 9.80 -37.19 22.55
C GLN A 190 9.43 -38.40 23.41
N LEU A 191 9.97 -39.56 23.07
CA LEU A 191 9.81 -40.77 23.86
C LEU A 191 10.96 -40.79 24.89
N GLN A 192 10.64 -40.76 26.18
CA GLN A 192 11.60 -41.01 27.25
C GLN A 192 11.28 -42.35 27.91
N THR A 193 12.29 -43.21 28.02
CA THR A 193 12.22 -44.45 28.79
C THR A 193 12.58 -44.14 30.23
N HIS A 194 11.64 -44.31 31.17
CA HIS A 194 11.94 -44.11 32.58
C HIS A 194 12.67 -45.35 33.13
N GLY A 195 14.00 -45.30 33.11
CA GLY A 195 14.90 -46.15 33.91
C GLY A 195 15.81 -45.25 34.74
N ASP A 196 16.14 -45.68 35.96
CA ASP A 196 16.93 -44.97 36.98
C ASP A 196 18.22 -44.28 36.43
N PRO A 197 18.73 -43.22 37.08
CA PRO A 197 19.49 -42.12 36.48
C PRO A 197 20.98 -42.44 36.27
N ALA A 198 21.29 -43.43 35.43
CA ALA A 198 22.66 -43.69 34.98
C ALA A 198 22.69 -44.05 33.49
N GLU A 199 23.01 -43.02 32.71
CA GLU A 199 23.71 -43.03 31.42
C GLU A 199 23.03 -43.40 30.09
N ASP A 200 21.91 -44.12 30.01
CA ASP A 200 21.37 -44.51 28.68
C ASP A 200 19.90 -44.07 28.43
N ALA A 201 19.61 -42.78 28.64
CA ALA A 201 18.36 -42.20 28.15
C ALA A 201 18.45 -41.99 26.63
N ILE A 202 17.98 -42.96 25.85
CA ILE A 202 17.85 -42.84 24.40
C ILE A 202 16.72 -41.84 24.11
N VAL A 203 17.10 -40.58 23.93
CA VAL A 203 16.22 -39.49 23.56
C VAL A 203 15.90 -39.59 22.07
N ILE A 204 14.68 -40.04 21.75
CA ILE A 204 14.19 -40.02 20.38
C ILE A 204 13.53 -38.65 20.14
N GLU A 205 14.26 -37.75 19.51
CA GLU A 205 13.76 -36.42 19.13
C GLU A 205 12.79 -36.51 17.94
N SER A 206 11.55 -36.09 18.15
CA SER A 206 10.54 -35.85 17.11
C SER A 206 9.93 -37.09 16.43
N VAL A 207 8.97 -37.73 17.12
CA VAL A 207 7.91 -38.47 16.44
C VAL A 207 6.88 -37.44 15.94
N GLY A 208 7.10 -36.87 14.75
CA GLY A 208 6.28 -35.79 14.18
C GLY A 208 5.45 -36.24 12.97
N LEU A 209 4.16 -35.87 12.95
CA LEU A 209 3.25 -36.03 11.81
C LEU A 209 3.64 -35.06 10.66
N GLY A 210 4.47 -35.54 9.74
CA GLY A 210 4.87 -34.83 8.53
C GLY A 210 5.87 -35.65 7.71
N ARG A 211 6.08 -35.30 6.44
CA ARG A 211 7.05 -35.97 5.57
C ARG A 211 8.47 -35.62 6.05
N GLN A 212 9.01 -36.38 6.99
CA GLN A 212 10.39 -36.25 7.44
C GLN A 212 11.35 -36.58 6.27
N SER A 213 12.52 -35.94 6.28
CA SER A 213 13.56 -36.22 5.30
C SER A 213 14.00 -37.68 5.42
N ARG A 214 14.10 -38.40 4.29
CA ARG A 214 14.47 -39.84 4.25
C ARG A 214 15.74 -40.17 5.05
N ASN A 215 16.66 -39.22 5.15
CA ASN A 215 17.91 -39.38 5.90
C ASN A 215 17.67 -39.38 7.42
N VAL A 216 16.77 -38.52 7.91
CA VAL A 216 16.42 -38.42 9.34
C VAL A 216 15.65 -39.66 9.78
N ASP A 217 14.76 -40.19 8.92
CA ASP A 217 14.05 -41.46 9.15
C ASP A 217 15.00 -42.66 9.20
N ALA A 218 16.05 -42.65 8.36
CA ALA A 218 17.03 -43.72 8.31
C ALA A 218 17.90 -43.73 9.58
N GLN A 219 18.32 -42.56 10.05
CA GLN A 219 19.07 -42.41 11.30
C GLN A 219 18.22 -42.82 12.51
N HIS A 220 16.95 -42.40 12.57
CA HIS A 220 16.01 -42.83 13.61
C HIS A 220 15.82 -44.35 13.65
N ARG A 221 15.67 -44.98 12.48
CA ARG A 221 15.56 -46.45 12.37
C ARG A 221 16.85 -47.17 12.75
N GLN A 222 18.01 -46.54 12.59
CA GLN A 222 19.28 -47.10 13.04
C GLN A 222 19.43 -46.99 14.56
N MET A 223 19.11 -45.85 15.15
CA MET A 223 19.11 -45.66 16.61
C MET A 223 18.12 -46.60 17.31
N LEU A 224 16.89 -46.75 16.80
CA LEU A 224 15.92 -47.70 17.32
C LEU A 224 16.41 -49.16 17.24
N ARG A 225 17.11 -49.52 16.16
CA ARG A 225 17.70 -50.86 16.04
C ARG A 225 18.85 -51.09 17.00
N GLN A 226 19.70 -50.09 17.22
CA GLN A 226 20.78 -50.18 18.21
C GLN A 226 20.24 -50.31 19.63
N ALA A 227 19.23 -49.51 19.97
CA ALA A 227 18.50 -49.59 21.24
C ALA A 227 17.82 -50.94 21.48
N HIS A 228 17.18 -51.50 20.44
CA HIS A 228 16.56 -52.82 20.54
C HIS A 228 17.60 -53.93 20.71
N VAL A 229 18.74 -53.83 20.02
CA VAL A 229 19.82 -54.82 20.12
C VAL A 229 20.51 -54.75 21.48
N SER A 230 20.75 -53.55 22.03
CA SER A 230 21.28 -53.40 23.39
C SER A 230 20.31 -53.94 24.45
N TRP A 231 19.00 -53.75 24.25
CA TRP A 231 17.96 -54.27 25.13
C TRP A 231 17.87 -55.81 25.10
N VAL A 232 17.89 -56.44 23.91
CA VAL A 232 17.85 -57.90 23.77
C VAL A 232 19.10 -58.55 24.36
N ASN A 233 20.27 -57.93 24.16
CA ASN A 233 21.54 -58.44 24.68
C ASN A 233 21.75 -58.15 26.18
N GLY A 234 21.02 -57.19 26.76
CA GLY A 234 21.06 -56.83 28.18
C GLY A 234 20.19 -57.70 29.10
N SER A 235 19.71 -58.85 28.63
CA SER A 235 18.82 -59.76 29.37
C SER A 235 19.54 -60.47 30.53
N GLY A 236 19.77 -59.71 31.59
CA GLY A 236 20.34 -60.18 32.84
C GLY A 236 19.68 -59.57 34.08
N PHE A 237 18.49 -58.94 34.01
CA PHE A 237 17.74 -58.59 35.23
C PHE A 237 16.23 -58.51 34.97
N LYS A 238 15.46 -58.86 36.01
CA LYS A 238 14.00 -59.00 36.08
C LYS A 238 13.22 -57.98 35.23
N ALA A 239 12.23 -58.52 34.52
CA ALA A 239 11.18 -57.77 33.83
C ALA A 239 10.36 -56.93 34.83
N GLU A 240 10.75 -55.68 35.05
CA GLU A 240 9.79 -54.62 35.29
C GLU A 240 9.50 -53.97 33.94
N ASN A 241 8.21 -53.89 33.58
CA ASN A 241 7.77 -53.32 32.32
C ASN A 241 8.31 -51.88 32.19
N PRO A 242 9.11 -51.56 31.16
CA PRO A 242 9.57 -50.19 30.97
C PRO A 242 8.36 -49.30 30.67
N ASN A 243 8.11 -48.34 31.56
CA ASN A 243 7.11 -47.30 31.32
C ASN A 243 7.72 -46.28 30.35
N PHE A 244 7.11 -46.16 29.18
CA PHE A 244 7.45 -45.14 28.19
C PHE A 244 6.61 -43.90 28.46
N GLU A 245 7.26 -42.77 28.72
CA GLU A 245 6.58 -41.49 28.84
C GLU A 245 6.74 -40.68 27.55
N LEU A 246 5.62 -40.25 26.99
CA LEU A 246 5.57 -39.41 25.79
C LEU A 246 5.49 -37.95 26.23
N ILE A 247 6.57 -37.20 26.05
CA ILE A 247 6.63 -35.77 26.37
C ILE A 247 6.45 -34.96 25.08
N PRO A 248 5.48 -34.03 25.01
CA PRO A 248 5.29 -33.19 23.84
C PRO A 248 6.41 -32.15 23.73
N VAL A 249 7.07 -32.08 22.56
CA VAL A 249 8.09 -31.07 22.27
C VAL A 249 7.43 -29.85 21.61
N VAL A 250 7.54 -28.72 22.31
CA VAL A 250 7.03 -27.43 21.83
C VAL A 250 7.96 -26.86 20.78
N SER A 251 7.40 -26.37 19.68
CA SER A 251 8.17 -25.78 18.59
C SER A 251 8.62 -24.35 18.85
N GLY A 252 9.85 -24.02 18.43
CA GLY A 252 10.39 -22.67 18.48
C GLY A 252 9.73 -21.70 17.48
N PHE A 253 9.72 -20.41 17.81
CA PHE A 253 9.19 -19.32 16.97
C PHE A 253 9.58 -19.35 15.47
N PRO A 254 10.83 -19.65 15.06
CA PRO A 254 11.20 -19.62 13.64
C PRO A 254 10.49 -20.69 12.80
N ALA A 255 10.00 -21.78 13.40
CA ALA A 255 9.34 -22.88 12.68
C ALA A 255 8.04 -22.47 11.96
N GLN A 256 7.51 -21.27 12.22
CA GLN A 256 6.29 -20.75 11.59
C GLN A 256 6.50 -20.20 10.18
N PHE A 257 7.71 -19.75 9.88
CA PHE A 257 8.07 -19.13 8.61
C PHE A 257 8.82 -20.09 7.67
N THR A 258 9.12 -21.31 8.14
CA THR A 258 9.90 -22.32 7.41
C THR A 258 9.06 -23.48 6.87
N ARG A 259 7.74 -23.30 6.71
CA ARG A 259 6.85 -24.33 6.15
C ARG A 259 6.48 -24.05 4.71
#